data_AF-A0A6A4ZA76-F1
#
_entry.id   AF-A0A6A4ZA76-F1
#
_cell.length_a   1.000
_cell.length_b   1.000
_cell.length_c   1.000
_cell.angle_alpha   90.00
_cell.angle_beta   90.00
_cell.angle_gamma   90.00
#
_symmetry.space_group_name_H-M   'P 1'
#
loop_
_entity.id
_entity.type
_entity.pdbx_description
1 polymer ?
#
loop_
_entity_poly.entity_id
_entity_poly.type
_entity_poly.pdbx_seq_one_letter_code
_entity_poly.pdbx_strand_id
1 'polypeptide(L)'
;MTVQGKTLTMVLETLITIVRGPNFVSTIQEMARRHLQYGVAKKHYTVFGKVLLETLEVVSGNSWSAKVKDAYLVAYSFVYSVMMPVIQHQDAVVLPESIPATITKSIAISPSAKRITIEFAFTLKYHPGDAIWLGLPLETGCIRRHFTITSFWEDRPNVIDICVQDASASSHWLCTQEPGAVVSLYWVESDVRLETDAQEA
;
A
#
# COMPACT_ATOMS: atom_id res chain seq x y z
N MET A 1 13.41 14.92 1.74
CA MET A 1 12.03 14.62 2.18
C MET A 1 11.77 13.15 1.91
N THR A 2 11.32 12.38 2.90
CA THR A 2 10.92 10.98 2.70
C THR A 2 9.79 10.90 1.67
N VAL A 3 9.62 9.75 1.01
CA VAL A 3 8.54 9.50 0.03
C VAL A 3 7.16 9.83 0.59
N GLN A 4 6.93 9.56 1.88
CA GLN A 4 5.67 9.87 2.57
C GLN A 4 5.41 11.38 2.67
N GLY A 5 6.44 12.17 3.01
CA GLY A 5 6.33 13.64 3.04
C GLY A 5 6.04 14.23 1.66
N LYS A 6 6.72 13.74 0.61
CA LYS A 6 6.48 14.15 -0.79
C LYS A 6 5.03 13.84 -1.21
N THR A 7 4.53 12.66 -0.85
CA THR A 7 3.16 12.22 -1.19
C THR A 7 2.09 13.08 -0.51
N LEU A 8 2.25 13.38 0.78
CA LEU A 8 1.30 14.22 1.50
C LEU A 8 1.19 15.63 0.88
N THR A 9 2.34 16.25 0.59
CA THR A 9 2.36 17.57 -0.08
C THR A 9 1.66 17.52 -1.43
N MET A 10 1.95 16.51 -2.26
CA MET A 10 1.34 16.35 -3.58
C MET A 10 -0.19 16.17 -3.50
N VAL A 11 -0.70 15.43 -2.52
CA VAL A 11 -2.15 15.27 -2.28
C VAL A 11 -2.78 16.62 -1.94
N LEU A 12 -2.16 17.40 -1.05
CA LEU A 12 -2.65 18.73 -0.67
C LEU A 12 -2.64 19.70 -1.86
N GLU A 13 -1.57 19.73 -2.64
CA GLU A 13 -1.46 20.54 -3.86
C GLU A 13 -2.52 20.16 -4.90
N THR A 14 -2.74 18.87 -5.09
CA THR A 14 -3.77 18.35 -6.00
C THR A 14 -5.15 18.80 -5.55
N LEU A 15 -5.47 18.71 -4.26
CA LEU A 15 -6.74 19.18 -3.72
C LEU A 15 -6.93 20.69 -3.93
N ILE A 16 -5.92 21.50 -3.64
CA ILE A 16 -5.96 22.96 -3.84
C ILE A 16 -6.20 23.29 -5.32
N THR A 17 -5.51 22.58 -6.22
CA THR A 17 -5.63 22.76 -7.67
C THR A 17 -7.04 22.42 -8.15
N ILE A 18 -7.59 21.29 -7.70
CA ILE A 18 -8.94 20.85 -8.07
C ILE A 18 -9.99 21.83 -7.58
N VAL A 19 -9.91 22.30 -6.32
CA VAL A 19 -10.87 23.24 -5.72
C VAL A 19 -10.89 24.59 -6.44
N ARG A 20 -9.76 25.02 -7.01
CA ARG A 20 -9.68 26.26 -7.79
C ARG A 20 -10.10 26.10 -9.26
N GLY A 21 -10.34 24.88 -9.72
CA GLY A 21 -10.71 24.58 -11.10
C GLY A 21 -12.21 24.77 -11.39
N PRO A 22 -12.58 25.09 -12.64
CA PRO A 22 -13.98 25.32 -13.03
C PRO A 22 -14.87 24.07 -12.92
N ASN A 23 -14.27 22.88 -12.96
CA ASN A 23 -14.96 21.58 -12.95
C ASN A 23 -14.76 20.82 -11.62
N PHE A 24 -14.51 21.54 -10.53
CA PHE A 24 -14.23 20.98 -9.20
C PHE A 24 -15.19 19.85 -8.80
N VAL A 25 -16.51 20.08 -8.91
CA VAL A 25 -17.53 19.13 -8.46
C VAL A 25 -17.44 17.81 -9.21
N SER A 26 -17.42 17.85 -10.55
CA SER A 26 -17.37 16.65 -11.37
C SER A 26 -16.06 15.89 -11.19
N THR A 27 -14.92 16.60 -11.08
CA THR A 27 -13.61 16.00 -10.81
C THR A 27 -13.57 15.27 -9.48
N ILE A 28 -14.09 15.88 -8.40
CA ILE A 28 -14.10 15.24 -7.07
C ILE A 28 -15.05 14.06 -7.01
N GLN A 29 -16.20 14.15 -7.67
CA GLN A 29 -17.12 13.02 -7.76
C GLN A 29 -16.51 11.85 -8.56
N GLU A 30 -15.74 12.14 -9.61
CA GLU A 30 -15.02 11.09 -10.34
C GLU A 30 -13.91 10.45 -9.51
N MET A 31 -13.20 11.25 -8.72
CA MET A 31 -12.28 10.72 -7.71
C MET A 31 -13.00 9.81 -6.69
N ALA A 32 -14.20 10.19 -6.25
CA ALA A 32 -15.00 9.37 -5.35
C ALA A 32 -15.39 8.02 -5.99
N ARG A 33 -15.76 8.00 -7.27
CA ARG A 33 -16.06 6.74 -8.00
C ARG A 33 -14.86 5.81 -8.05
N ARG A 34 -13.67 6.35 -8.36
CA ARG A 34 -12.42 5.57 -8.33
C ARG A 34 -12.09 5.05 -6.94
N HIS A 35 -12.28 5.86 -5.90
CA HIS A 35 -12.09 5.43 -4.51
C HIS A 35 -12.98 4.24 -4.12
N LEU A 36 -14.23 4.20 -4.59
CA LEU A 36 -15.11 3.04 -4.38
C LEU A 36 -14.56 1.78 -5.06
N GLN A 37 -13.98 1.90 -6.26
CA GLN A 37 -13.31 0.79 -6.95
C GLN A 37 -12.09 0.27 -6.18
N TYR A 38 -11.44 1.13 -5.40
CA TYR A 38 -10.31 0.77 -4.52
C TYR A 38 -10.76 0.26 -3.13
N GLY A 39 -12.05 0.01 -2.92
CA GLY A 39 -12.58 -0.47 -1.64
C GLY A 39 -12.66 0.61 -0.55
N VAL A 40 -12.52 1.89 -0.90
CA VAL A 40 -12.59 3.00 0.07
C VAL A 40 -14.05 3.30 0.42
N ALA A 41 -14.54 2.66 1.47
CA ALA A 41 -15.88 2.89 2.03
C ALA A 41 -16.00 4.20 2.82
N LYS A 42 -17.24 4.65 3.03
CA LYS A 42 -17.58 5.86 3.80
C LYS A 42 -16.84 6.00 5.13
N LYS A 43 -16.72 4.90 5.89
CA LYS A 43 -16.04 4.87 7.21
C LYS A 43 -14.55 5.26 7.13
N HIS A 44 -13.88 5.00 6.00
CA HIS A 44 -12.46 5.30 5.83
C HIS A 44 -12.20 6.80 5.75
N TYR A 45 -13.14 7.60 5.24
CA TYR A 45 -13.00 9.05 5.17
C TYR A 45 -12.92 9.66 6.59
N THR A 46 -13.81 9.27 7.50
CA THR A 46 -13.77 9.77 8.88
C THR A 46 -12.44 9.48 9.57
N VAL A 47 -11.92 8.25 9.42
CA VAL A 47 -10.62 7.87 9.96
C VAL A 47 -9.49 8.67 9.32
N PHE A 48 -9.49 8.77 7.98
CA PHE A 48 -8.49 9.51 7.24
C PHE A 48 -8.45 11.00 7.61
N GLY A 49 -9.60 11.67 7.68
CA GLY A 49 -9.68 13.08 8.06
C GLY A 49 -9.10 13.33 9.46
N LYS A 50 -9.42 12.46 10.42
CA LYS A 50 -8.85 12.54 11.78
C LYS A 50 -7.33 12.42 11.76
N VAL A 51 -6.79 11.35 11.16
CA VAL A 51 -5.35 11.07 11.12
C VAL A 51 -4.60 12.15 10.31
N LEU A 52 -5.21 12.69 9.26
CA LEU A 52 -4.64 13.80 8.49
C LEU A 52 -4.45 15.04 9.37
N LEU A 53 -5.48 15.43 10.13
CA LEU A 53 -5.41 16.61 11.00
C LEU A 53 -4.40 16.41 12.14
N GLU A 54 -4.36 15.22 12.76
CA GLU A 54 -3.38 14.87 13.79
C GLU A 54 -1.94 14.91 13.22
N THR A 55 -1.75 14.37 12.02
CA THR A 55 -0.46 14.44 11.32
C THR A 55 -0.05 15.89 11.04
N LEU A 56 -0.97 16.71 10.52
CA LEU A 56 -0.72 18.12 10.22
C LEU A 56 -0.34 18.93 11.46
N GLU A 57 -0.95 18.64 12.61
CA GLU A 57 -0.60 19.23 13.90
C GLU A 57 0.84 18.89 14.29
N VAL A 58 1.20 17.61 14.25
CA VAL A 58 2.56 17.15 14.58
C VAL A 58 3.61 17.79 13.69
N VAL A 59 3.40 17.79 12.36
CA VAL A 59 4.42 18.30 11.41
C VAL A 59 4.50 19.83 11.37
N SER A 60 3.41 20.53 11.70
CA SER A 60 3.39 22.00 11.70
C SER A 60 3.98 22.60 12.98
N GLY A 61 4.05 21.82 14.07
CA GLY A 61 4.62 22.22 15.35
C GLY A 61 4.07 23.57 15.83
N ASN A 62 4.97 24.51 16.12
CA ASN A 62 4.61 25.85 16.62
C ASN A 62 3.75 26.69 15.65
N SER A 63 3.67 26.31 14.37
CA SER A 63 2.81 27.00 13.40
C SER A 63 1.36 26.52 13.46
N TRP A 64 1.07 25.44 14.19
CA TRP A 64 -0.28 24.92 14.35
C TRP A 64 -1.08 25.76 15.35
N SER A 65 -2.01 26.55 14.83
CA SER A 65 -2.95 27.35 15.63
C SER A 65 -4.38 26.85 15.46
N ALA A 66 -5.29 27.23 16.38
CA ALA A 66 -6.71 26.91 16.26
C ALA A 66 -7.31 27.35 14.91
N LYS A 67 -6.91 28.53 14.41
CA LYS A 67 -7.33 29.03 13.10
C LYS A 67 -6.87 28.14 11.94
N VAL A 68 -5.64 27.62 12.01
CA VAL A 68 -5.10 26.71 11.00
C VAL A 68 -5.84 25.37 11.04
N LYS A 69 -6.04 24.81 12.24
CA LYS A 69 -6.84 23.60 12.44
C LYS A 69 -8.24 23.73 11.85
N ASP A 70 -8.95 24.81 12.16
CA ASP A 70 -10.30 25.05 11.65
C ASP A 70 -10.31 25.18 10.13
N ALA A 71 -9.33 25.87 9.54
CA ALA A 71 -9.22 25.98 8.08
C ALA A 71 -9.04 24.62 7.40
N TYR A 72 -8.17 23.75 7.93
CA TYR A 72 -8.00 22.39 7.41
C TYR A 72 -9.24 21.52 7.61
N LEU A 73 -9.90 21.63 8.77
CA LEU A 73 -11.14 20.90 9.03
C LEU A 73 -12.26 21.29 8.06
N VAL A 74 -12.43 22.59 7.80
CA VAL A 74 -13.40 23.11 6.85
C VAL A 74 -13.07 22.65 5.44
N ALA A 75 -11.82 22.75 5.01
CA ALA A 75 -11.39 22.31 3.69
C ALA A 75 -11.66 20.82 3.47
N TYR A 76 -11.28 19.98 4.45
CA TYR A 76 -11.54 18.55 4.40
C TYR A 76 -13.04 18.23 4.35
N SER A 77 -13.82 18.85 5.24
CA SER A 77 -15.27 18.64 5.32
C SER A 77 -15.99 19.07 4.05
N PHE A 78 -15.54 20.16 3.42
CA PHE A 78 -16.06 20.62 2.15
C PHE A 78 -15.81 19.62 1.02
N VAL A 79 -14.56 19.17 0.85
CA VAL A 79 -14.22 18.13 -0.14
C VAL A 79 -15.03 16.86 0.11
N TYR A 80 -15.08 16.41 1.35
CA TYR A 80 -15.87 15.23 1.73
C TYR A 80 -17.34 15.40 1.36
N SER A 81 -17.96 16.56 1.65
CA SER A 81 -19.35 16.86 1.30
C SER A 81 -19.64 16.77 -0.21
N VAL A 82 -18.67 17.10 -1.06
CA VAL A 82 -18.80 16.98 -2.52
C VAL A 82 -18.67 15.55 -3.02
N MET A 83 -17.92 14.70 -2.29
CA MET A 83 -17.83 13.27 -2.58
C MET A 83 -19.06 12.48 -2.10
N MET A 84 -19.79 12.99 -1.10
CA MET A 84 -20.92 12.31 -0.45
C MET A 84 -22.00 11.78 -1.41
N PRO A 85 -22.46 12.53 -2.43
CA PRO A 85 -23.46 12.03 -3.37
C PRO A 85 -23.03 10.76 -4.12
N VAL A 86 -21.72 10.51 -4.26
CA VAL A 86 -21.22 9.26 -4.87
C VAL A 86 -21.13 8.17 -3.82
N ILE A 87 -20.50 8.47 -2.67
CA ILE A 87 -20.16 7.47 -1.64
C ILE A 87 -21.40 6.97 -0.88
N GLN A 88 -22.48 7.74 -0.81
CA GLN A 88 -23.73 7.30 -0.15
C GLN A 88 -24.58 6.37 -1.01
N HIS A 89 -24.49 6.49 -2.33
CA HIS A 89 -25.38 5.80 -3.26
C HIS A 89 -24.72 4.59 -3.93
N GLN A 90 -23.41 4.41 -3.75
CA GLN A 90 -22.65 3.32 -4.32
C GLN A 90 -21.79 2.69 -3.23
N ASP A 91 -21.86 1.37 -3.13
CA ASP A 91 -21.02 0.62 -2.21
C ASP A 91 -19.59 0.49 -2.74
N ALA A 92 -18.64 0.49 -1.82
CA ALA A 92 -17.25 0.23 -2.16
C ALA A 92 -17.10 -1.23 -2.60
N VAL A 93 -16.29 -1.45 -3.63
CA VAL A 93 -15.95 -2.79 -4.10
C VAL A 93 -15.25 -3.53 -2.96
N VAL A 94 -15.75 -4.71 -2.61
CA VAL A 94 -15.07 -5.59 -1.65
C VAL A 94 -13.85 -6.17 -2.35
N LEU A 95 -12.67 -5.65 -2.01
CA LEU A 95 -11.41 -6.18 -2.49
C LEU A 95 -11.02 -7.41 -1.65
N PRO A 96 -10.47 -8.46 -2.27
CA PRO A 96 -9.93 -9.58 -1.52
C PRO A 96 -8.72 -9.10 -0.70
N GLU A 97 -8.56 -9.64 0.50
CA GLU A 97 -7.45 -9.26 1.41
C GLU A 97 -6.08 -9.67 0.85
N SER A 98 -6.07 -10.67 -0.02
CA SER A 98 -4.89 -11.16 -0.72
C SER A 98 -5.22 -11.46 -2.17
N ILE A 99 -4.19 -11.50 -2.98
CA ILE A 99 -4.24 -11.96 -4.37
C ILE A 99 -3.46 -13.27 -4.51
N PRO A 100 -3.82 -14.13 -5.48
CA PRO A 100 -3.03 -15.32 -5.76
C PRO A 100 -1.68 -14.93 -6.36
N ALA A 101 -0.62 -15.59 -5.89
CA ALA A 101 0.70 -15.47 -6.46
C ALA A 101 1.31 -16.87 -6.65
N THR A 102 1.94 -17.10 -7.79
CA THR A 102 2.41 -18.42 -8.22
C THR A 102 3.91 -18.51 -8.04
N ILE A 103 4.37 -19.58 -7.41
CA ILE A 103 5.80 -19.90 -7.35
C ILE A 103 6.24 -20.33 -8.74
N THR A 104 7.13 -19.59 -9.38
CA THR A 104 7.62 -19.91 -10.73
C THR A 104 9.01 -20.52 -10.73
N LYS A 105 9.81 -20.27 -9.68
CA LYS A 105 11.13 -20.89 -9.49
C LYS A 105 11.40 -21.13 -8.01
N SER A 106 12.08 -22.24 -7.71
CA SER A 106 12.53 -22.61 -6.37
C SER A 106 13.96 -23.17 -6.48
N ILE A 107 14.96 -22.35 -6.14
CA ILE A 107 16.37 -22.66 -6.38
C ILE A 107 17.10 -22.75 -5.03
N ALA A 108 17.76 -23.88 -4.76
CA ALA A 108 18.61 -24.02 -3.58
C ALA A 108 19.81 -23.07 -3.66
N ILE A 109 19.99 -22.25 -2.62
CA ILE A 109 21.14 -21.34 -2.46
C ILE A 109 22.10 -21.85 -1.38
N SER A 110 21.60 -22.65 -0.43
CA SER A 110 22.39 -23.36 0.58
C SER A 110 21.65 -24.63 1.01
N PRO A 111 22.25 -25.50 1.85
CA PRO A 111 21.56 -26.68 2.39
C PRO A 111 20.28 -26.36 3.18
N SER A 112 20.14 -25.14 3.68
CA SER A 112 19.01 -24.71 4.52
C SER A 112 18.26 -23.51 3.96
N ALA A 113 18.53 -23.10 2.70
CA ALA A 113 17.86 -21.93 2.13
C ALA A 113 17.61 -22.05 0.63
N LYS A 114 16.49 -21.49 0.20
CA LYS A 114 16.10 -21.39 -1.21
C LYS A 114 15.81 -19.94 -1.60
N ARG A 115 16.13 -19.61 -2.84
CA ARG A 115 15.59 -18.44 -3.53
C ARG A 115 14.31 -18.87 -4.25
N ILE A 116 13.21 -18.19 -3.94
CA ILE A 116 11.90 -18.48 -4.49
C ILE A 116 11.45 -17.27 -5.31
N THR A 117 11.11 -17.52 -6.57
CA THR A 117 10.54 -16.51 -7.48
C THR A 117 9.04 -16.67 -7.49
N ILE A 118 8.32 -15.57 -7.29
CA ILE A 118 6.87 -15.51 -7.20
C ILE A 118 6.36 -14.53 -8.26
N GLU A 119 5.36 -14.93 -9.03
CA GLU A 119 4.70 -14.12 -10.06
C GLU A 119 3.23 -13.87 -9.70
N PHE A 120 2.71 -12.70 -10.03
CA PHE A 120 1.34 -12.29 -9.71
C PHE A 120 0.74 -11.37 -10.79
N ALA A 121 -0.59 -11.19 -10.78
CA ALA A 121 -1.33 -10.53 -11.85
C ALA A 121 -1.45 -9.00 -11.70
N PHE A 122 -0.45 -8.32 -11.11
CA PHE A 122 -0.45 -6.86 -10.96
C PHE A 122 0.98 -6.30 -10.94
N THR A 123 1.12 -4.99 -11.13
CA THR A 123 2.40 -4.30 -11.01
C THR A 123 2.61 -3.84 -9.58
N LEU A 124 3.67 -4.31 -8.94
CA LEU A 124 4.06 -3.92 -7.60
C LEU A 124 5.31 -3.04 -7.65
N LYS A 125 5.18 -1.79 -7.16
CA LYS A 125 6.33 -0.90 -6.93
C LYS A 125 6.80 -1.04 -5.50
N TYR A 126 8.08 -1.31 -5.32
CA TYR A 126 8.69 -1.51 -4.01
C TYR A 126 10.15 -1.04 -4.04
N HIS A 127 10.73 -0.81 -2.88
CA HIS A 127 12.11 -0.35 -2.71
C HIS A 127 12.96 -1.44 -2.03
N PRO A 128 14.30 -1.38 -2.16
CA PRO A 128 15.17 -2.23 -1.37
C PRO A 128 14.89 -2.12 0.13
N GLY A 129 14.72 -3.28 0.78
CA GLY A 129 14.35 -3.39 2.20
C GLY A 129 12.86 -3.60 2.47
N ASP A 130 11.99 -3.34 1.48
CA ASP A 130 10.57 -3.67 1.59
C ASP A 130 10.37 -5.20 1.71
N ALA A 131 9.34 -5.58 2.47
CA ALA A 131 8.94 -6.97 2.67
C ALA A 131 7.51 -7.20 2.17
N ILE A 132 7.18 -8.45 1.87
CA ILE A 132 5.81 -8.87 1.55
C ILE A 132 5.29 -9.85 2.59
N TRP A 133 3.98 -9.85 2.77
CA TRP A 133 3.28 -10.87 3.54
C TRP A 133 2.77 -11.99 2.63
N LEU A 134 3.13 -13.23 2.96
CA LEU A 134 2.61 -14.43 2.31
C LEU A 134 1.74 -15.23 3.28
N GLY A 135 0.58 -15.66 2.79
CA GLY A 135 -0.25 -16.69 3.41
C GLY A 135 0.14 -18.05 2.87
N LEU A 136 0.55 -18.92 3.78
CA LEU A 136 1.04 -20.26 3.49
C LEU A 136 -0.01 -21.27 3.96
N PRO A 137 -0.59 -22.06 3.04
CA PRO A 137 -1.62 -23.04 3.38
C PRO A 137 -0.98 -24.27 4.03
N LEU A 138 -0.97 -24.30 5.37
CA LEU A 138 -0.56 -25.45 6.16
C LEU A 138 -1.79 -26.28 6.56
N GLU A 139 -1.57 -27.51 7.01
CA GLU A 139 -2.63 -28.40 7.51
C GLU A 139 -3.42 -27.79 8.68
N THR A 140 -2.75 -26.97 9.49
CA THR A 140 -3.35 -26.27 10.64
C THR A 140 -4.09 -24.97 10.25
N GLY A 141 -4.11 -24.62 8.96
CA GLY A 141 -4.70 -23.40 8.43
C GLY A 141 -3.69 -22.51 7.69
N CYS A 142 -4.16 -21.35 7.23
CA CYS A 142 -3.31 -20.39 6.55
C CYS A 142 -2.48 -19.60 7.57
N ILE A 143 -1.16 -19.75 7.53
CA ILE A 143 -0.22 -18.98 8.37
C ILE A 143 0.36 -17.84 7.56
N ARG A 144 0.33 -16.62 8.12
CA ARG A 144 0.98 -15.44 7.53
C ARG A 144 2.43 -15.31 7.99
N ARG A 145 3.32 -15.05 7.04
CA ARG A 145 4.76 -14.79 7.28
C ARG A 145 5.22 -13.63 6.40
N HIS A 146 6.12 -12.81 6.92
CA HIS A 146 6.76 -11.74 6.16
C HIS A 146 8.07 -12.25 5.54
N PHE A 147 8.39 -11.76 4.35
CA PHE A 147 9.65 -12.05 3.66
C PHE A 147 10.17 -10.79 2.96
N THR A 148 11.43 -10.45 3.18
CA THR A 148 12.08 -9.32 2.50
C THR A 148 12.24 -9.61 1.01
N ILE A 149 11.92 -8.61 0.18
CA ILE A 149 12.08 -8.70 -1.28
C ILE A 149 13.56 -8.57 -1.63
N THR A 150 14.04 -9.44 -2.51
CA THR A 150 15.46 -9.54 -2.91
C THR A 150 15.72 -9.26 -4.40
N SER A 151 14.67 -8.94 -5.16
CA SER A 151 14.73 -8.50 -6.57
C SER A 151 14.53 -6.99 -6.69
N PHE A 152 14.67 -6.43 -7.89
CA PHE A 152 14.30 -5.05 -8.23
C PHE A 152 13.04 -5.03 -9.10
N TRP A 153 12.17 -4.04 -8.88
CA TRP A 153 10.87 -3.99 -9.56
C TRP A 153 10.96 -3.52 -11.02
N GLU A 154 11.99 -2.76 -11.37
CA GLU A 154 12.15 -2.13 -12.70
C GLU A 154 12.30 -3.17 -13.82
N ASP A 155 12.96 -4.28 -13.54
CA ASP A 155 13.17 -5.35 -14.52
C ASP A 155 11.90 -6.16 -14.75
N ARG A 156 11.15 -6.45 -13.67
CA ARG A 156 9.99 -7.36 -13.67
C ARG A 156 8.96 -6.91 -12.63
N PRO A 157 8.03 -6.01 -12.99
CA PRO A 157 7.12 -5.38 -12.03
C PRO A 157 6.08 -6.34 -11.41
N ASN A 158 5.88 -7.50 -12.03
CA ASN A 158 4.92 -8.52 -11.62
C ASN A 158 5.59 -9.79 -11.04
N VAL A 159 6.90 -9.73 -10.81
CA VAL A 159 7.70 -10.85 -10.32
C VAL A 159 8.62 -10.38 -9.21
N ILE A 160 8.66 -11.14 -8.12
CA ILE A 160 9.56 -10.88 -7.01
C ILE A 160 10.39 -12.11 -6.68
N ASP A 161 11.58 -11.89 -6.15
CA ASP A 161 12.41 -12.93 -5.58
C ASP A 161 12.50 -12.75 -4.07
N ILE A 162 12.35 -13.84 -3.31
CA ILE A 162 12.59 -13.87 -1.87
C ILE A 162 13.62 -14.95 -1.53
N CYS A 163 14.35 -14.75 -0.43
CA CYS A 163 15.22 -15.77 0.14
C CYS A 163 14.56 -16.34 1.40
N VAL A 164 14.36 -17.66 1.42
CA VAL A 164 13.68 -18.36 2.50
C VAL A 164 14.64 -19.34 3.13
N GLN A 165 14.88 -19.18 4.44
CA GLN A 165 15.58 -20.17 5.24
C GLN A 165 14.58 -21.20 5.76
N ASP A 166 14.89 -22.48 5.60
CA ASP A 166 14.13 -23.60 6.15
C ASP A 166 14.37 -23.73 7.66
N ALA A 167 13.63 -22.96 8.46
CA ALA A 167 13.82 -22.86 9.91
C ALA A 167 12.54 -23.13 10.74
N SER A 168 11.40 -23.34 10.08
CA SER A 168 10.07 -23.48 10.70
C SER A 168 9.15 -24.31 9.81
N ALA A 169 8.05 -24.83 10.35
CA ALA A 169 7.06 -25.57 9.54
C ALA A 169 6.54 -24.75 8.34
N SER A 170 6.29 -23.45 8.53
CA SER A 170 5.85 -22.55 7.45
C SER A 170 6.90 -22.36 6.36
N SER A 171 8.16 -22.13 6.74
CA SER A 171 9.24 -21.97 5.77
C SER A 171 9.62 -23.30 5.11
N HIS A 172 9.50 -24.42 5.83
CA HIS A 172 9.71 -25.76 5.31
C HIS A 172 8.70 -26.07 4.21
N TRP A 173 7.42 -25.82 4.46
CA TRP A 173 6.38 -25.94 3.46
C TRP A 173 6.71 -25.13 2.20
N LEU A 174 7.10 -23.86 2.38
CA LEU A 174 7.43 -22.98 1.27
C LEU A 174 8.67 -23.47 0.48
N CYS A 175 9.71 -23.93 1.18
CA CYS A 175 10.92 -24.49 0.59
C CYS A 175 10.67 -25.82 -0.15
N THR A 176 9.64 -26.58 0.20
CA THR A 176 9.32 -27.89 -0.42
C THR A 176 8.34 -27.80 -1.58
N GLN A 177 7.79 -26.61 -1.86
CA GLN A 177 6.88 -26.43 -3.00
C GLN A 177 7.61 -26.48 -4.35
N GLU A 178 6.94 -27.12 -5.31
CA GLU A 178 7.31 -27.13 -6.72
C GLU A 178 6.79 -25.87 -7.44
N PRO A 179 7.43 -25.46 -8.56
CA PRO A 179 6.87 -24.44 -9.44
C PRO A 179 5.42 -24.77 -9.85
N GLY A 180 4.55 -23.77 -9.79
CA GLY A 180 3.11 -23.89 -10.01
C GLY A 180 2.28 -23.83 -8.73
N ALA A 181 2.88 -24.02 -7.55
CA ALA A 181 2.20 -23.84 -6.28
C ALA A 181 1.75 -22.38 -6.08
N VAL A 182 0.56 -22.18 -5.50
CA VAL A 182 -0.06 -20.86 -5.30
C VAL A 182 -0.02 -20.50 -3.82
N VAL A 183 0.39 -19.27 -3.52
CA VAL A 183 0.37 -18.65 -2.19
C VAL A 183 -0.53 -17.42 -2.20
N SER A 184 -1.04 -17.05 -1.03
CA SER A 184 -1.77 -15.79 -0.88
C SER A 184 -0.77 -14.65 -0.70
N LEU A 185 -0.66 -13.76 -1.67
CA LEU A 185 0.15 -12.55 -1.56
C LEU A 185 -0.70 -11.42 -0.98
N TYR A 186 -0.27 -10.91 0.16
CA TYR A 186 -0.81 -9.73 0.81
C TYR A 186 0.07 -8.51 0.47
N TRP A 187 -0.12 -7.40 1.18
CA TRP A 187 0.54 -6.13 0.85
C TRP A 187 2.02 -6.08 1.22
N VAL A 188 2.70 -5.10 0.61
CA VAL A 188 4.07 -4.72 0.94
C VAL A 188 4.08 -3.96 2.26
N GLU A 189 4.99 -4.36 3.13
CA GLU A 189 5.35 -3.67 4.36
C GLU A 189 6.68 -2.94 4.14
N SER A 190 6.69 -1.65 4.46
CA SER A 190 7.81 -0.75 4.25
C SER A 190 8.31 -0.21 5.60
N ASP A 191 8.75 -1.11 6.49
CA ASP A 191 9.25 -0.71 7.81
C ASP A 191 10.72 -0.27 7.77
N VAL A 192 11.51 -0.89 6.89
CA VAL A 192 12.95 -0.64 6.75
C VAL A 192 13.23 -0.27 5.30
N ARG A 193 13.12 1.01 4.97
CA ARG A 193 13.58 1.52 3.68
C ARG A 193 15.03 1.93 3.77
N LEU A 194 15.86 1.32 2.94
CA LEU A 194 17.17 1.88 2.64
C LEU A 194 16.92 3.06 1.70
N GLU A 195 16.92 4.27 2.25
CA GLU A 195 16.79 5.50 1.46
C GLU A 195 17.96 5.54 0.47
N THR A 196 17.66 5.35 -0.81
CA THR A 196 18.62 5.48 -1.92
C THR A 196 18.55 6.86 -2.59
N ASP A 197 17.66 7.74 -2.10
CA ASP A 197 17.61 9.14 -2.53
C ASP A 197 18.94 9.80 -2.14
N ALA A 198 19.87 9.91 -3.08
CA ALA A 198 20.97 10.85 -2.95
C ALA A 198 20.38 12.24 -2.74
N GLN A 199 20.93 13.02 -1.80
CA GLN A 199 20.65 14.46 -1.78
C GLN A 199 21.06 15.00 -3.16
N GLU A 200 20.07 15.39 -3.98
CA GLU A 200 20.34 16.24 -5.13
C GLU A 200 21.10 17.47 -4.59
N ALA A 201 22.31 17.65 -5.11
CA ALA A 201 23.25 18.71 -4.72
C ALA A 201 22.79 20.09 -5.20
#